data_AF-Q2V424-F1
#
_entry.id   AF-Q2V424-F1
#
_cell.length_a   1.000
_cell.length_b   1.000
_cell.length_c   1.000
_cell.angle_alpha   90.00
_cell.angle_beta   90.00
_cell.angle_gamma   90.00
#
_symmetry.space_group_name_H-M   'P 1'
#
loop_
_entity.id
_entity.type
_entity.pdbx_description
1 polymer ?
#
loop_
_entity_poly.entity_id
_entity_poly.type
_entity_poly.pdbx_seq_one_letter_code
_entity_poly.pdbx_strand_id
1 'polypeptide(L)' 'MAKLIVNFSALLMIILLVSNGLPKAVAQTCFKGEAQEGVCVKVDGSKLCDLLCRATNTTWFGACEVEDNETHCHCYGPC' A
#
# COMPACT_ATOMS: atom_id res chain seq x y z
N MET A 1 5.61 -49.85 -0.67
CA MET A 1 6.13 -48.83 0.28
C MET A 1 6.32 -47.43 -0.34
N ALA A 2 6.46 -47.29 -1.67
CA ALA A 2 6.63 -45.97 -2.32
C ALA A 2 5.45 -44.99 -2.13
N LYS A 3 4.19 -45.46 -2.08
CA LYS A 3 3.01 -44.59 -1.93
C LYS A 3 2.98 -43.79 -0.61
N LEU A 4 3.58 -44.31 0.47
CA LEU A 4 3.58 -43.63 1.77
C LEU A 4 4.56 -42.44 1.79
N ILE A 5 5.70 -42.59 1.11
CA ILE A 5 6.76 -41.57 1.04
C ILE A 5 6.28 -40.34 0.25
N VAL A 6 5.56 -40.56 -0.86
CA VAL A 6 5.01 -39.47 -1.70
C VAL A 6 4.02 -38.59 -0.94
N ASN A 7 3.24 -39.17 -0.02
CA ASN A 7 2.26 -38.42 0.77
C ASN A 7 2.95 -37.49 1.79
N PHE A 8 4.03 -37.97 2.43
CA PHE A 8 4.77 -37.17 3.40
C PHE A 8 5.46 -35.96 2.78
N SER A 9 6.04 -36.12 1.58
CA SER A 9 6.65 -35.00 0.84
C SER A 9 5.63 -33.92 0.45
N ALA A 10 4.41 -34.30 0.07
CA ALA A 10 3.35 -33.34 -0.24
C ALA A 10 2.90 -32.56 1.00
N LEU A 11 2.75 -33.25 2.14
CA LEU A 11 2.42 -32.60 3.41
C LEU A 11 3.50 -31.59 3.84
N LEU A 12 4.78 -31.96 3.73
CA LEU A 12 5.90 -31.07 4.03
C LEU A 12 5.88 -29.82 3.16
N MET A 13 5.63 -29.94 1.86
CA MET A 13 5.51 -28.80 0.95
C MET A 13 4.36 -27.87 1.35
N ILE A 14 3.20 -28.42 1.72
CA ILE A 14 2.05 -27.63 2.19
C ILE A 14 2.39 -26.91 3.50
N ILE A 15 3.02 -27.60 4.46
CA ILE A 15 3.46 -27.00 5.72
C ILE A 15 4.45 -25.86 5.46
N LEU A 16 5.44 -26.06 4.58
CA LEU A 16 6.40 -25.02 4.21
C LEU A 16 5.73 -23.83 3.54
N LEU A 17 4.74 -24.04 2.67
CA LEU A 17 3.99 -22.96 2.02
C LEU A 17 3.16 -22.15 3.03
N VAL A 18 2.52 -22.81 3.99
CA VAL A 18 1.72 -22.14 5.03
C VAL A 18 2.63 -21.45 6.05
N SER A 19 3.76 -22.06 6.44
CA SER A 19 4.70 -21.50 7.42
C SER A 19 5.48 -20.30 6.89
N ASN A 20 5.77 -20.23 5.59
CA ASN A 20 6.39 -19.04 5.00
C ASN A 20 5.41 -17.86 4.87
N GLY A 21 4.14 -18.07 5.21
CA GLY A 21 3.07 -17.10 4.99
C GLY A 21 2.82 -16.91 3.50
N LEU A 22 1.57 -16.84 3.09
CA LEU A 22 1.29 -16.25 1.78
C LEU A 22 1.90 -14.84 1.80
N PRO A 23 2.69 -14.44 0.79
CA PRO A 23 3.16 -13.07 0.70
C PRO A 23 1.92 -12.21 0.79
N LYS A 24 1.81 -11.40 1.87
CA LYS A 24 0.75 -10.41 1.96
C LYS A 24 0.90 -9.61 0.68
N ALA A 25 -0.09 -9.70 -0.22
CA ALA A 25 -0.12 -8.90 -1.41
C ALA A 25 -0.09 -7.45 -0.92
N VAL A 26 1.09 -6.84 -0.89
CA VAL A 26 1.23 -5.42 -0.63
C VAL A 26 0.57 -4.80 -1.84
N ALA A 27 -0.68 -4.33 -1.66
CA ALA A 27 -1.37 -3.64 -2.73
C ALA A 27 -0.44 -2.50 -3.18
N GLN A 28 0.04 -2.60 -4.41
CA GLN A 28 0.95 -1.60 -4.93
C GLN A 28 0.18 -0.29 -4.99
N THR A 29 0.72 0.75 -4.37
CA THR A 29 0.13 2.08 -4.41
C THR A 29 0.81 2.87 -5.52
N CYS A 30 0.01 3.48 -6.39
CA CYS A 30 0.45 4.30 -7.50
C CYS A 30 0.09 5.76 -7.22
N PHE A 31 0.97 6.67 -7.64
CA PHE A 31 0.67 8.09 -7.69
C PHE A 31 -0.53 8.35 -8.61
N LYS A 32 -1.49 9.16 -8.15
CA LYS A 32 -2.71 9.49 -8.88
C LYS A 32 -2.77 10.96 -9.29
N GLY A 33 -1.96 11.82 -8.67
CA GLY A 33 -1.91 13.25 -8.92
C GLY A 33 -1.71 14.04 -7.63
N GLU A 34 -1.69 15.35 -7.76
CA GLU A 34 -1.57 16.29 -6.65
C GLU A 34 -2.95 16.81 -6.22
N ALA A 35 -3.12 17.08 -4.92
CA ALA A 35 -4.25 17.85 -4.41
C ALA A 35 -3.94 19.36 -4.42
N GLN A 36 -4.81 20.16 -3.80
CA GLN A 36 -4.66 21.61 -3.73
C GLN A 36 -3.29 22.03 -3.15
N GLU A 37 -2.60 22.92 -3.87
CA GLU A 37 -1.33 23.52 -3.45
C GLU A 37 -1.45 24.23 -2.08
N GLY A 38 -0.36 24.20 -1.32
CA GLY A 38 -0.29 24.87 -0.01
C GLY A 38 -1.16 24.27 1.09
N VAL A 39 -1.85 23.14 0.86
CA VAL A 39 -2.58 22.43 1.92
C VAL A 39 -1.63 21.92 3.00
N CYS A 40 -0.47 21.41 2.58
CA CYS A 40 0.51 20.81 3.49
C CYS A 40 1.18 21.78 4.46
N VAL A 41 1.15 23.09 4.18
CA VAL A 41 1.70 24.14 5.06
C VAL A 41 0.69 24.70 6.07
N LYS A 42 -0.58 24.28 5.99
CA LYS A 42 -1.62 24.65 6.97
C LYS A 42 -1.46 23.84 8.26
N VAL A 43 -2.05 24.34 9.35
CA VAL A 43 -2.25 23.53 10.57
C VAL A 43 -3.01 22.26 10.18
N ASP A 44 -2.48 21.10 10.58
CA ASP A 44 -2.98 19.77 10.19
C ASP A 44 -2.96 19.48 8.68
N GLY A 45 -2.03 20.09 7.94
CA GLY A 45 -1.91 19.97 6.48
C GLY A 45 -1.87 18.53 5.97
N SER A 46 -1.17 17.61 6.65
CA SER A 46 -1.14 16.19 6.28
C SER A 46 -2.52 15.52 6.37
N LYS A 47 -3.31 15.85 7.40
CA LYS A 47 -4.66 15.31 7.56
C LYS A 47 -5.61 15.90 6.51
N LEU A 48 -5.48 17.19 6.22
CA LEU A 48 -6.24 17.83 5.13
C LEU A 48 -5.89 17.23 3.78
N CYS A 49 -4.61 16.96 3.51
CA CYS A 49 -4.13 16.29 2.31
C CYS A 49 -4.78 14.91 2.14
N ASP A 50 -4.75 14.07 3.19
CA ASP A 50 -5.41 12.75 3.16
C ASP A 50 -6.92 12.86 2.92
N LEU A 51 -7.60 13.79 3.58
CA LEU A 51 -9.04 14.02 3.40
C LEU A 51 -9.38 14.44 1.97
N LEU A 52 -8.58 15.31 1.35
CA LEU A 52 -8.79 15.74 -0.04
C LEU A 52 -8.65 14.57 -1.01
N CYS A 53 -7.59 13.77 -0.88
CA CYS A 53 -7.41 12.58 -1.72
C CYS A 53 -8.54 11.57 -1.55
N ARG A 54 -9.01 11.36 -0.30
CA ARG A 54 -10.15 10.49 0.01
C ARG A 54 -11.49 11.02 -0.50
N ALA A 55 -11.64 12.34 -0.57
CA ALA A 55 -12.83 12.96 -1.13
C ALA A 55 -12.94 12.71 -2.65
N THR A 56 -11.81 12.62 -3.36
CA THR A 56 -11.78 12.21 -4.76
C THR A 56 -12.07 10.71 -4.91
N ASN A 57 -11.44 9.87 -4.10
CA ASN A 57 -11.70 8.43 -4.07
C ASN A 57 -11.39 7.87 -2.68
N THR A 58 -12.36 7.19 -2.07
CA THR A 58 -12.24 6.68 -0.70
C THR A 58 -11.13 5.65 -0.50
N THR A 59 -10.65 5.03 -1.58
CA THR A 59 -9.51 4.08 -1.58
C THR A 59 -8.14 4.78 -1.64
N TRP A 60 -8.11 6.07 -1.93
CA TRP A 60 -6.88 6.84 -1.99
C TRP A 60 -6.47 7.33 -0.60
N PHE A 61 -5.21 7.73 -0.47
CA PHE A 61 -4.66 8.42 0.68
C PHE A 61 -3.75 9.55 0.19
N GLY A 62 -3.59 10.57 1.03
CA GLY A 62 -2.75 11.72 0.74
C GLY A 62 -1.50 11.74 1.60
N ALA A 63 -0.37 12.15 1.03
CA ALA A 63 0.87 12.38 1.74
C ALA A 63 1.45 13.75 1.36
N CYS A 64 2.00 14.46 2.34
CA CYS A 64 2.74 15.69 2.10
C CYS A 64 4.21 15.34 1.85
N GLU A 65 4.68 15.61 0.64
CA GLU A 65 6.03 15.29 0.19
C GLU A 65 6.74 16.56 -0.28
N VAL A 66 8.05 16.60 -0.10
CA VAL A 66 8.87 17.76 -0.49
C VAL A 66 9.48 17.48 -1.86
N GLU A 67 9.17 18.34 -2.83
CA GLU A 67 9.74 18.35 -4.18
C GLU A 67 10.22 19.77 -4.49
N ASP A 68 11.45 19.91 -5.01
CA ASP A 68 12.02 21.21 -5.42
C ASP A 68 11.99 22.34 -4.36
N ASN A 69 12.08 21.99 -3.07
CA ASN A 69 11.95 22.87 -1.88
C ASN A 69 10.52 23.36 -1.58
N GLU A 70 9.52 22.86 -2.28
CA GLU A 70 8.11 23.09 -2.00
C GLU A 70 7.47 21.82 -1.44
N THR A 71 6.41 21.96 -0.64
CA THR A 71 5.69 20.82 -0.07
C THR A 71 4.37 20.63 -0.79
N HIS A 72 4.27 19.51 -1.51
CA HIS A 72 3.13 19.13 -2.32
C HIS A 72 2.28 18.08 -1.60
N CYS A 73 0.97 18.09 -1.87
CA CYS A 73 0.08 17.03 -1.41
C CYS A 73 -0.09 16.01 -2.53
N HIS A 74 0.51 14.83 -2.38
CA HIS A 74 0.44 13.74 -3.33
C HIS A 74 -0.65 12.75 -2.96
N CYS A 75 -1.52 12.44 -3.91
CA CYS A 75 -2.54 11.42 -3.76
C CYS A 75 -2.05 10.10 -4.33
N TYR A 76 -2.19 9.05 -3.53
CA TYR A 76 -1.84 7.69 -3.86
C TYR A 76 -3.06 6.79 -3.73
N GLY A 77 -3.15 5.77 -4.57
CA GLY A 77 -4.21 4.77 -4.48
C GLY A 77 -3.76 3.44 -5.07
N PRO A 78 -4.64 2.43 -5.12
CA PRO A 78 -4.32 1.18 -5.80
C PRO A 78 -3.83 1.46 -7.22
N CYS A 79 -2.71 0.85 -7.60
CA CYS A 79 -2.47 0.53 -8.99
C CYS A 79 -3.62 -0.40 -9.43
#